data_AF-A0A2N9XSZ5-F1
#
_entry.id   AF-A0A2N9XSZ5-F1
#
_cell.length_a   1.000
_cell.length_b   1.000
_cell.length_c   1.000
_cell.angle_alpha   90.00
_cell.angle_beta   90.00
_cell.angle_gamma   90.00
#
_symmetry.space_group_name_H-M   'P 1'
#
loop_
_entity.id
_entity.type
_entity.pdbx_description
1 polymer ?
#
loop_
_entity_poly.entity_id
_entity_poly.type
_entity_poly.pdbx_seq_one_letter_code
_entity_poly.pdbx_strand_id
1 'polypeptide(L)'
;MKQHRFYALFLCSLLLPTISAAHGLRAPLIDETNAVTAKGDIPTPAKYHSAIRAYQQQVVQQLKTTQQYLNAIVHTSQSGQLLQAQQNYVRAHQSYEQVRVIVKLFGNADQNINSRADYYLQGINNPSFSGFHRLEYELFVRKDLQQAQAEASNLQYGIIDLQKRVASDELDIAKVIQAASDFLEMILQTKLAGKENQYSHSDLADIQANVTGSAQIVQQLADFIPAEQRAALNSGYQQIFAVLQRYQLPQNQFQSFSQLSQTDHDSLYSLLSIQTSLLAQLRAQLGVRVYYKYPH
;
A
#
# COMPACT_ATOMS: atom_id res chain seq x y z
N MET A 1 85.13 -55.52 3.15
CA MET A 1 85.25 -54.18 2.51
C MET A 1 84.08 -53.96 1.56
N LYS A 2 83.20 -52.99 1.88
CA LYS A 2 82.23 -52.22 1.06
C LYS A 2 81.11 -51.73 1.99
N GLN A 3 81.21 -50.48 2.46
CA GLN A 3 80.33 -49.34 2.12
C GLN A 3 78.83 -49.61 2.29
N HIS A 4 78.16 -48.87 3.19
CA HIS A 4 77.28 -47.75 2.81
C HIS A 4 76.91 -46.89 4.03
N ARG A 5 76.91 -45.57 3.80
CA ARG A 5 76.48 -44.48 4.70
C ARG A 5 74.95 -44.43 4.73
N PHE A 6 74.31 -44.01 5.83
CA PHE A 6 73.10 -43.19 5.74
C PHE A 6 72.96 -42.23 6.94
N TYR A 7 72.51 -41.04 6.59
CA TYR A 7 72.54 -39.78 7.32
C TYR A 7 71.38 -39.64 8.33
N ALA A 8 71.68 -38.93 9.43
CA ALA A 8 70.69 -38.33 10.31
C ALA A 8 70.08 -37.08 9.64
N LEU A 9 68.77 -36.92 9.73
CA LEU A 9 68.05 -35.70 9.35
C LEU A 9 67.11 -35.31 10.49
N PHE A 10 67.56 -34.31 11.27
CA PHE A 10 66.75 -33.59 12.24
C PHE A 10 66.09 -32.43 11.49
N LEU A 11 64.77 -32.48 11.31
CA LEU A 11 64.02 -31.37 10.71
C LEU A 11 63.65 -30.38 11.81
N CYS A 12 64.34 -29.24 11.85
CA CYS A 12 63.97 -28.09 12.69
C CYS A 12 63.28 -27.07 11.78
N SER A 13 61.95 -27.02 11.82
CA SER A 13 61.15 -26.07 11.03
C SER A 13 61.05 -24.72 11.75
N LEU A 14 61.77 -23.73 11.22
CA LEU A 14 61.58 -22.31 11.53
C LEU A 14 60.24 -21.83 10.94
N LEU A 15 59.29 -21.49 11.81
CA LEU A 15 58.08 -20.75 11.45
C LEU A 15 58.42 -19.26 11.35
N LEU A 16 58.53 -18.74 10.13
CA LEU A 16 58.51 -17.29 9.88
C LEU A 16 57.05 -16.82 9.78
N PRO A 17 56.65 -15.75 10.47
CA PRO A 17 55.33 -15.16 10.28
C PRO A 17 55.28 -14.49 8.91
N THR A 18 54.34 -14.93 8.07
CA THR A 18 54.00 -14.21 6.85
C THR A 18 53.30 -12.91 7.25
N ILE A 19 53.96 -11.77 7.02
CA ILE A 19 53.30 -10.46 7.07
C ILE A 19 52.33 -10.44 5.89
N SER A 20 51.07 -10.79 6.15
CA SER A 20 49.99 -10.55 5.20
C SER A 20 49.81 -9.04 5.12
N ALA A 21 50.16 -8.44 3.98
CA ALA A 21 49.81 -7.07 3.68
C ALA A 21 48.27 -6.99 3.65
N ALA A 22 47.68 -6.52 4.74
CA ALA A 22 46.27 -6.18 4.78
C ALA A 22 46.04 -5.08 3.74
N HIS A 23 45.54 -5.47 2.57
CA HIS A 23 44.99 -4.55 1.60
C HIS A 23 43.71 -3.99 2.20
N GLY A 24 43.85 -2.98 3.05
CA GLY A 24 42.71 -2.17 3.45
C GLY A 24 42.06 -1.67 2.17
N LEU A 25 40.86 -2.16 1.87
CA LEU A 25 40.01 -1.64 0.80
C LEU A 25 39.75 -0.18 1.12
N ARG A 26 40.62 0.71 0.63
CA ARG A 26 40.36 2.14 0.68
C ARG A 26 39.12 2.38 -0.16
N ALA A 27 38.13 3.04 0.43
CA ALA A 27 37.01 3.53 -0.34
C ALA A 27 37.54 4.32 -1.54
N PRO A 28 36.95 4.14 -2.75
CA PRO A 28 37.41 4.85 -3.93
C PRO A 28 37.39 6.36 -3.67
N LEU A 29 38.43 7.06 -4.16
CA LEU A 29 38.51 8.51 -4.07
C LEU A 29 37.33 9.11 -4.84
N ILE A 30 36.54 9.94 -4.15
CA ILE A 30 35.45 10.66 -4.79
C ILE A 30 36.04 11.84 -5.56
N ASP A 31 35.73 11.94 -6.85
CA ASP A 31 36.14 13.01 -7.77
C ASP A 31 34.94 13.49 -8.62
N GLU A 32 35.16 14.47 -9.49
CA GLU A 32 34.11 15.03 -10.35
C GLU A 32 33.45 14.00 -11.27
N THR A 33 34.11 12.88 -11.57
CA THR A 33 33.61 11.84 -12.47
C THR A 33 32.74 10.80 -11.77
N ASN A 34 32.82 10.70 -10.43
CA ASN A 34 32.12 9.67 -9.66
C ASN A 34 31.32 10.22 -8.45
N ALA A 35 31.36 11.53 -8.20
CA ALA A 35 30.59 12.21 -7.17
C ALA A 35 29.08 12.19 -7.50
N VAL A 36 28.36 11.19 -6.97
CA VAL A 36 26.90 11.12 -7.06
C VAL A 36 26.29 11.58 -5.74
N THR A 37 25.71 12.78 -5.73
CA THR A 37 25.03 13.34 -4.53
C THR A 37 23.64 12.72 -4.33
N ALA A 38 22.93 12.43 -5.43
CA ALA A 38 21.65 11.73 -5.39
C ALA A 38 21.50 10.87 -6.66
N LYS A 39 21.03 9.64 -6.50
CA LYS A 39 20.59 8.81 -7.63
C LYS A 39 19.14 9.19 -7.90
N GLY A 40 18.88 9.83 -9.04
CA GLY A 40 17.50 10.16 -9.44
C GLY A 40 16.64 8.92 -9.67
N ASP A 41 15.32 9.13 -9.73
CA ASP A 41 14.35 8.07 -10.02
C ASP A 41 14.66 7.43 -11.39
N ILE A 42 14.49 6.11 -11.49
CA ILE A 42 14.62 5.40 -12.77
C ILE A 42 13.32 5.60 -13.53
N PRO A 43 13.35 6.15 -14.77
CA PRO A 43 12.15 6.29 -15.56
C PRO A 43 11.45 4.94 -15.77
N THR A 44 10.12 4.93 -15.69
CA THR A 44 9.32 3.74 -16.00
C THR A 44 9.69 3.21 -17.38
N PRO A 45 10.15 1.95 -17.52
CA PRO A 45 10.44 1.37 -18.82
C PRO A 45 9.22 1.38 -19.75
N ALA A 46 9.43 1.69 -21.04
CA ALA A 46 8.35 1.89 -22.01
C ALA A 46 7.33 0.75 -22.08
N LYS A 47 7.78 -0.51 -21.87
CA LYS A 47 6.91 -1.68 -21.84
C LYS A 47 5.80 -1.60 -20.78
N TYR A 48 5.98 -0.86 -19.69
CA TYR A 48 4.99 -0.70 -18.62
C TYR A 48 4.06 0.50 -18.82
N HIS A 49 4.35 1.43 -19.74
CA HIS A 49 3.57 2.68 -19.89
C HIS A 49 2.08 2.44 -20.15
N SER A 50 1.74 1.43 -20.96
CA SER A 50 0.34 1.10 -21.23
C SER A 50 -0.39 0.62 -19.97
N ALA A 51 0.21 -0.31 -19.23
CA ALA A 51 -0.36 -0.85 -18.00
C ALA A 51 -0.51 0.22 -16.91
N ILE A 52 0.50 1.08 -16.74
CA ILE A 52 0.42 2.19 -15.79
C ILE A 52 -0.69 3.17 -16.15
N ARG A 53 -0.80 3.57 -17.43
CA ARG A 53 -1.88 4.45 -17.87
C ARG A 53 -3.26 3.83 -17.70
N ALA A 54 -3.42 2.54 -18.01
CA ALA A 54 -4.67 1.82 -17.78
C ALA A 54 -5.04 1.80 -16.29
N TYR A 55 -4.07 1.53 -15.41
CA TYR A 55 -4.27 1.58 -13.98
C TYR A 55 -4.63 2.99 -13.48
N GLN A 56 -3.94 4.03 -13.94
CA GLN A 56 -4.28 5.43 -13.62
C GLN A 56 -5.72 5.78 -14.00
N GLN A 57 -6.17 5.37 -15.18
CA GLN A 57 -7.56 5.57 -15.61
C GLN A 57 -8.56 4.87 -14.67
N GLN A 58 -8.24 3.66 -14.20
CA GLN A 58 -9.05 2.97 -13.20
C GLN A 58 -9.08 3.74 -11.88
N VAL A 59 -7.95 4.28 -11.41
CA VAL A 59 -7.89 5.10 -10.19
C VAL A 59 -8.75 6.36 -10.33
N VAL A 60 -8.67 7.07 -11.46
CA VAL A 60 -9.50 8.26 -11.74
C VAL A 60 -10.99 7.88 -11.72
N GLN A 61 -11.36 6.78 -12.36
CA GLN A 61 -12.75 6.33 -12.38
C GLN A 61 -13.24 5.92 -10.99
N GLN A 62 -12.38 5.32 -10.16
CA GLN A 62 -12.72 4.98 -8.78
C GLN A 62 -12.94 6.22 -7.92
N LEU A 63 -12.08 7.25 -8.04
CA LEU A 63 -12.27 8.52 -7.35
C LEU A 63 -13.55 9.25 -7.80
N LYS A 64 -13.96 9.08 -9.07
CA LYS A 64 -15.25 9.57 -9.56
C LYS A 64 -16.41 8.84 -8.88
N THR A 65 -16.31 7.53 -8.68
CA THR A 65 -17.30 6.75 -7.89
C THR A 65 -17.35 7.23 -6.44
N THR A 66 -16.20 7.50 -5.81
CA THR A 66 -16.14 8.10 -4.47
C THR A 66 -16.92 9.42 -4.41
N GLN A 67 -16.72 10.30 -5.39
CA GLN A 67 -17.44 11.58 -5.48
C GLN A 67 -18.95 11.39 -5.63
N GLN A 68 -19.41 10.40 -6.40
CA GLN A 68 -20.84 10.10 -6.55
C GLN A 68 -21.48 9.75 -5.21
N TYR A 69 -20.79 8.96 -4.37
CA TYR A 69 -21.28 8.64 -3.03
C TYR A 69 -21.23 9.85 -2.08
N LEU A 70 -20.19 10.70 -2.15
CA LEU A 70 -20.16 11.95 -1.38
C LEU A 70 -21.32 12.89 -1.75
N ASN A 71 -21.66 13.00 -3.04
CA ASN A 71 -22.85 13.74 -3.49
C ASN A 71 -24.15 13.12 -2.94
N ALA A 72 -24.24 11.80 -2.91
CA ALA A 72 -25.38 11.12 -2.31
C ALA A 72 -25.50 11.40 -0.79
N ILE A 73 -24.38 11.51 -0.06
CA ILE A 73 -24.38 11.93 1.35
C ILE A 73 -24.92 13.36 1.48
N VAL A 74 -24.45 14.30 0.65
CA VAL A 74 -24.96 15.68 0.65
C VAL A 74 -26.47 15.72 0.48
N HIS A 75 -27.02 15.02 -0.52
CA HIS A 75 -28.47 15.00 -0.78
C HIS A 75 -29.27 14.31 0.33
N THR A 76 -28.79 13.18 0.83
CA THR A 76 -29.48 12.44 1.91
C THR A 76 -29.45 13.21 3.23
N SER A 77 -28.35 13.90 3.55
CA SER A 77 -28.26 14.81 4.69
C SER A 77 -29.21 16.01 4.57
N GLN A 78 -29.26 16.66 3.40
CA GLN A 78 -30.23 17.75 3.12
C GLN A 78 -31.68 17.31 3.33
N SER A 79 -31.97 16.05 3.00
CA SER A 79 -33.31 15.47 3.08
C SER A 79 -33.63 14.83 4.43
N GLY A 80 -32.75 14.94 5.44
CA GLY A 80 -32.96 14.35 6.76
C GLY A 80 -32.80 12.83 6.85
N GLN A 81 -32.21 12.19 5.82
CA GLN A 81 -32.17 10.73 5.66
C GLN A 81 -30.90 10.11 6.26
N LEU A 82 -30.79 10.12 7.59
CA LEU A 82 -29.59 9.68 8.32
C LEU A 82 -29.09 8.28 7.94
N LEU A 83 -29.96 7.28 7.89
CA LEU A 83 -29.55 5.91 7.57
C LEU A 83 -28.98 5.79 6.15
N GLN A 84 -29.56 6.52 5.18
CA GLN A 84 -29.03 6.52 3.82
C GLN A 84 -27.70 7.26 3.74
N ALA A 85 -27.55 8.37 4.47
CA ALA A 85 -26.27 9.09 4.55
C ALA A 85 -25.16 8.20 5.14
N GLN A 86 -25.46 7.45 6.22
CA GLN A 86 -24.53 6.48 6.82
C GLN A 86 -24.15 5.35 5.85
N GLN A 87 -25.10 4.80 5.10
CA GLN A 87 -24.80 3.78 4.09
C GLN A 87 -23.96 4.34 2.94
N ASN A 88 -24.22 5.57 2.50
CA ASN A 88 -23.44 6.22 1.46
C ASN A 88 -22.04 6.59 1.95
N TYR A 89 -21.85 6.90 3.25
CA TYR A 89 -20.53 7.05 3.85
C TYR A 89 -19.68 5.78 3.69
N VAL A 90 -20.22 4.63 4.10
CA VAL A 90 -19.48 3.35 3.98
C VAL A 90 -19.09 3.07 2.53
N ARG A 91 -20.00 3.32 1.57
CA ARG A 91 -19.70 3.15 0.13
C ARG A 91 -18.67 4.15 -0.38
N ALA A 92 -18.73 5.41 0.06
CA ALA A 92 -17.75 6.44 -0.32
C ALA A 92 -16.36 6.07 0.18
N HIS A 93 -16.26 5.69 1.46
CA HIS A 93 -15.00 5.35 2.10
C HIS A 93 -14.40 4.06 1.53
N GLN A 94 -15.20 3.00 1.38
CA GLN A 94 -14.80 1.77 0.68
C GLN A 94 -14.28 2.07 -0.74
N SER A 95 -14.95 2.97 -1.47
CA SER A 95 -14.53 3.35 -2.81
C SER A 95 -13.15 4.04 -2.81
N TYR A 96 -12.90 4.93 -1.86
CA TYR A 96 -11.61 5.61 -1.68
C TYR A 96 -10.51 4.64 -1.24
N GLU A 97 -10.80 3.77 -0.27
CA GLU A 97 -9.87 2.76 0.25
C GLU A 97 -9.32 1.82 -0.84
N GLN A 98 -10.08 1.59 -1.91
CA GLN A 98 -9.61 0.78 -3.03
C GLN A 98 -8.41 1.41 -3.77
N VAL A 99 -8.21 2.72 -3.68
CA VAL A 99 -7.12 3.45 -4.35
C VAL A 99 -6.22 4.23 -3.39
N ARG A 100 -6.50 4.17 -2.09
CA ARG A 100 -5.85 4.98 -1.07
C ARG A 100 -4.32 4.92 -1.08
N VAL A 101 -3.73 3.74 -1.26
CA VAL A 101 -2.26 3.62 -1.26
C VAL A 101 -1.63 4.39 -2.43
N ILE A 102 -2.29 4.42 -3.59
CA ILE A 102 -1.83 5.23 -4.73
C ILE A 102 -2.00 6.72 -4.44
N VAL A 103 -3.10 7.10 -3.77
CA VAL A 103 -3.34 8.48 -3.34
C VAL A 103 -2.22 9.00 -2.41
N LYS A 104 -1.63 8.13 -1.57
CA LYS A 104 -0.49 8.49 -0.71
C LYS A 104 0.77 8.90 -1.47
N LEU A 105 0.86 8.65 -2.77
CA LEU A 105 1.97 9.13 -3.61
C LEU A 105 1.87 10.64 -3.90
N PHE A 106 0.71 11.26 -3.68
CA PHE A 106 0.43 12.66 -3.99
C PHE A 106 0.58 13.57 -2.76
N GLY A 107 1.76 13.53 -2.13
CA GLY A 107 2.09 14.36 -0.97
C GLY A 107 1.16 14.09 0.23
N ASN A 108 0.66 15.16 0.85
CA ASN A 108 -0.16 15.06 2.06
C ASN A 108 -1.66 14.81 1.78
N ALA A 109 -2.02 14.38 0.56
CA ALA A 109 -3.42 14.24 0.19
C ALA A 109 -4.19 13.27 1.10
N ASP A 110 -3.63 12.09 1.40
CA ASP A 110 -4.27 11.12 2.30
C ASP A 110 -4.46 11.66 3.71
N GLN A 111 -3.50 12.45 4.21
CA GLN A 111 -3.61 13.07 5.54
C GLN A 111 -4.77 14.07 5.58
N ASN A 112 -4.99 14.83 4.52
CA ASN A 112 -6.09 15.79 4.48
C ASN A 112 -7.48 15.14 4.29
N ILE A 113 -7.50 13.93 3.70
CA ILE A 113 -8.73 13.25 3.27
C ILE A 113 -9.17 12.17 4.25
N ASN A 114 -8.24 11.50 4.93
CA ASN A 114 -8.52 10.29 5.69
C ASN A 114 -7.73 10.21 7.01
N SER A 115 -7.37 11.35 7.63
CA SER A 115 -6.81 11.32 8.99
C SER A 115 -7.87 10.99 10.03
N ARG A 116 -7.54 10.09 10.94
CA ARG A 116 -8.36 9.78 12.12
C ARG A 116 -8.17 10.83 13.21
N ALA A 117 -9.10 10.89 14.15
CA ALA A 117 -9.02 11.79 15.29
C ALA A 117 -7.75 11.56 16.13
N ASP A 118 -7.30 10.31 16.27
CA ASP A 118 -6.11 9.92 17.05
C ASP A 118 -4.76 10.38 16.45
N TYR A 119 -4.77 10.88 15.21
CA TYR A 119 -3.63 11.57 14.62
C TYR A 119 -3.35 12.93 15.28
N TYR A 120 -4.39 13.55 15.86
CA TYR A 120 -4.32 14.90 16.42
C TYR A 120 -4.25 14.86 17.95
N LEU A 121 -3.38 15.69 18.55
CA LEU A 121 -3.27 15.83 20.01
C LEU A 121 -4.59 16.25 20.69
N GLN A 122 -5.41 17.04 19.99
CA GLN A 122 -6.72 17.51 20.47
C GLN A 122 -7.87 16.56 20.07
N GLY A 123 -7.57 15.44 19.42
CA GLY A 123 -8.56 14.45 18.99
C GLY A 123 -9.66 15.06 18.12
N ILE A 124 -10.90 14.67 18.41
CA ILE A 124 -12.12 15.18 17.75
C ILE A 124 -12.30 16.71 17.85
N ASN A 125 -11.64 17.35 18.81
CA ASN A 125 -11.72 18.80 19.03
C ASN A 125 -10.66 19.57 18.24
N ASN A 126 -9.77 18.90 17.50
CA ASN A 126 -8.78 19.58 16.68
C ASN A 126 -9.47 20.32 15.51
N PRO A 127 -9.18 21.61 15.28
CA PRO A 127 -9.79 22.37 14.18
C PRO A 127 -9.38 21.89 12.78
N SER A 128 -8.30 21.11 12.67
CA SER A 128 -7.86 20.47 11.42
C SER A 128 -8.42 19.06 11.24
N PHE A 129 -9.21 18.55 12.19
CA PHE A 129 -9.86 17.24 12.03
C PHE A 129 -11.03 17.34 11.03
N SER A 130 -10.72 17.03 9.77
CA SER A 130 -11.61 16.99 8.62
C SER A 130 -11.51 15.65 7.87
N GLY A 131 -12.24 15.50 6.77
CA GLY A 131 -12.17 14.34 5.89
C GLY A 131 -13.13 13.20 6.26
N PHE A 132 -12.84 11.99 5.78
CA PHE A 132 -13.71 10.82 5.97
C PHE A 132 -14.02 10.55 7.43
N HIS A 133 -13.02 10.47 8.31
CA HIS A 133 -13.28 10.17 9.72
C HIS A 133 -13.97 11.31 10.48
N ARG A 134 -13.83 12.56 10.02
CA ARG A 134 -14.67 13.65 10.55
C ARG A 134 -16.12 13.46 10.14
N LEU A 135 -16.36 13.16 8.86
CA LEU A 135 -17.69 12.86 8.33
C LEU A 135 -18.31 11.64 9.02
N GLU A 136 -17.53 10.61 9.30
CA GLU A 136 -17.92 9.43 10.09
C GLU A 136 -18.42 9.85 11.47
N TYR A 137 -17.65 10.67 12.18
CA TYR A 137 -18.03 11.17 13.51
C TYR A 137 -19.34 11.96 13.48
N GLU A 138 -19.52 12.84 12.49
CA GLU A 138 -20.76 13.63 12.35
C GLU A 138 -21.97 12.73 12.07
N LEU A 139 -21.82 11.69 11.24
CA LEU A 139 -22.91 10.79 10.87
C LEU A 139 -23.25 9.74 11.93
N PHE A 140 -22.25 9.13 12.57
CA PHE A 140 -22.46 7.96 13.43
C PHE A 140 -22.54 8.32 14.92
N VAL A 141 -21.79 9.34 15.36
CA VAL A 141 -21.78 9.77 16.78
C VAL A 141 -22.71 10.95 17.00
N ARG A 142 -22.46 12.08 16.34
CA ARG A 142 -23.25 13.30 16.56
C ARG A 142 -24.63 13.26 15.91
N LYS A 143 -24.76 12.49 14.82
CA LYS A 143 -25.96 12.44 13.97
C LYS A 143 -26.37 13.83 13.48
N ASP A 144 -25.37 14.67 13.25
CA ASP A 144 -25.53 16.06 12.84
C ASP A 144 -25.48 16.14 11.31
N LEU A 145 -26.67 16.07 10.68
CA LEU A 145 -26.76 16.04 9.22
C LEU A 145 -26.33 17.35 8.57
N GLN A 146 -26.44 18.48 9.27
CA GLN A 146 -25.97 19.77 8.75
C GLN A 146 -24.44 19.77 8.66
N GLN A 147 -23.75 19.33 9.73
CA GLN A 147 -22.29 19.24 9.72
C GLN A 147 -21.79 18.13 8.78
N ALA A 148 -22.47 16.98 8.73
CA ALA A 148 -22.15 15.93 7.77
C ALA A 148 -22.28 16.41 6.31
N GLN A 149 -23.30 17.20 5.98
CA GLN A 149 -23.45 17.80 4.65
C GLN A 149 -22.28 18.74 4.33
N ALA A 150 -21.89 19.59 5.27
CA ALA A 150 -20.78 20.53 5.10
C ALA A 150 -19.46 19.78 4.88
N GLU A 151 -19.16 18.78 5.71
CA GLU A 151 -17.93 17.99 5.62
C GLU A 151 -17.89 17.17 4.32
N ALA A 152 -18.99 16.51 3.94
CA ALA A 152 -19.07 15.78 2.68
C ALA A 152 -18.84 16.71 1.47
N SER A 153 -19.34 17.95 1.52
CA SER A 153 -19.10 18.95 0.47
C SER A 153 -17.64 19.38 0.43
N ASN A 154 -17.01 19.60 1.59
CA ASN A 154 -15.59 19.95 1.69
C ASN A 154 -14.69 18.84 1.13
N LEU A 155 -14.98 17.59 1.50
CA LEU A 155 -14.22 16.42 1.07
C LEU A 155 -14.21 16.23 -0.45
N GLN A 156 -15.28 16.63 -1.14
CA GLN A 156 -15.33 16.57 -2.61
C GLN A 156 -14.23 17.40 -3.27
N TYR A 157 -13.83 18.54 -2.70
CA TYR A 157 -12.74 19.34 -3.27
C TYR A 157 -11.42 18.57 -3.27
N GLY A 158 -11.11 17.87 -2.17
CA GLY A 158 -9.93 17.00 -2.08
C GLY A 158 -9.96 15.85 -3.10
N ILE A 159 -11.12 15.22 -3.26
CA ILE A 159 -11.30 14.14 -4.26
C ILE A 159 -11.17 14.66 -5.70
N ILE A 160 -11.69 15.85 -6.01
CA ILE A 160 -11.54 16.48 -7.34
C ILE A 160 -10.08 16.84 -7.63
N ASP A 161 -9.38 17.41 -6.65
CA ASP A 161 -7.95 17.73 -6.78
C ASP A 161 -7.14 16.46 -7.05
N LEU A 162 -7.39 15.39 -6.30
CA LEU A 162 -6.76 14.09 -6.52
C LEU A 162 -7.03 13.52 -7.91
N GLN A 163 -8.27 13.57 -8.40
CA GLN A 163 -8.59 13.11 -9.75
C GLN A 163 -7.73 13.80 -10.80
N LYS A 164 -7.54 15.13 -10.67
CA LYS A 164 -6.72 15.90 -11.60
C LYS A 164 -5.25 15.49 -11.53
N ARG A 165 -4.70 15.37 -10.31
CA ARG A 165 -3.30 14.94 -10.10
C ARG A 165 -3.03 13.55 -10.64
N VAL A 166 -3.90 12.59 -10.35
CA VAL A 166 -3.75 11.22 -10.87
C VAL A 166 -3.80 11.19 -12.39
N ALA A 167 -4.63 12.05 -13.00
CA ALA A 167 -4.75 12.15 -14.46
C ALA A 167 -3.58 12.88 -15.13
N SER A 168 -2.90 13.80 -14.43
CA SER A 168 -1.81 14.62 -14.98
C SER A 168 -0.42 14.05 -14.73
N ASP A 169 -0.20 13.46 -13.57
CA ASP A 169 1.14 13.13 -13.10
C ASP A 169 1.54 11.73 -13.59
N GLU A 170 2.83 11.53 -13.87
CA GLU A 170 3.33 10.20 -14.19
C GLU A 170 3.51 9.37 -12.92
N LEU A 171 2.98 8.14 -12.91
CA LEU A 171 3.24 7.18 -11.85
C LEU A 171 4.51 6.37 -12.15
N ASP A 172 5.43 6.39 -11.19
CA ASP A 172 6.60 5.50 -11.19
C ASP A 172 6.16 4.05 -10.95
N ILE A 173 6.49 3.17 -11.90
CA ILE A 173 6.21 1.73 -11.81
C ILE A 173 6.76 1.09 -10.52
N ALA A 174 7.91 1.55 -10.02
CA ALA A 174 8.47 1.02 -8.79
C ALA A 174 7.55 1.31 -7.59
N LYS A 175 6.96 2.52 -7.54
CA LYS A 175 5.98 2.92 -6.52
C LYS A 175 4.65 2.20 -6.70
N VAL A 176 4.20 2.00 -7.94
CA VAL A 176 2.96 1.24 -8.23
C VAL A 176 3.10 -0.23 -7.83
N ILE A 177 4.23 -0.88 -8.12
CA ILE A 177 4.47 -2.26 -7.68
C ILE A 177 4.51 -2.34 -6.15
N GLN A 178 5.22 -1.41 -5.49
CA GLN A 178 5.29 -1.34 -4.03
C GLN A 178 3.91 -1.15 -3.39
N ALA A 179 3.06 -0.33 -4.01
CA ALA A 179 1.70 -0.08 -3.52
C ALA A 179 0.87 -1.37 -3.37
N ALA A 180 1.11 -2.40 -4.20
CA ALA A 180 0.38 -3.65 -4.09
C ALA A 180 0.61 -4.33 -2.72
N SER A 181 1.85 -4.40 -2.22
CA SER A 181 2.13 -4.93 -0.89
C SER A 181 1.66 -3.98 0.20
N ASP A 182 1.85 -2.67 0.02
CA ASP A 182 1.51 -1.66 1.03
C ASP A 182 0.01 -1.64 1.37
N PHE A 183 -0.87 -1.98 0.40
CA PHE A 183 -2.30 -2.19 0.67
C PHE A 183 -2.54 -3.28 1.71
N LEU A 184 -1.83 -4.40 1.61
CA LEU A 184 -2.02 -5.53 2.51
C LEU A 184 -1.33 -5.30 3.87
N GLU A 185 -0.18 -4.63 3.88
CA GLU A 185 0.48 -4.21 5.11
C GLU A 185 -0.40 -3.25 5.92
N MET A 186 -1.09 -2.32 5.26
CA MET A 186 -2.02 -1.41 5.92
C MET A 186 -3.14 -2.16 6.63
N ILE A 187 -3.68 -3.21 6.01
CA ILE A 187 -4.69 -4.08 6.63
C ILE A 187 -4.14 -4.71 7.91
N LEU A 188 -2.94 -5.30 7.83
CA LEU A 188 -2.29 -5.98 8.97
C LEU A 188 -2.00 -5.02 10.12
N GLN A 189 -1.60 -3.78 9.83
CA GLN A 189 -1.21 -2.80 10.85
C GLN A 189 -2.41 -2.14 11.56
N THR A 190 -3.51 -1.92 10.85
CA THR A 190 -4.60 -1.04 11.34
C THR A 190 -5.97 -1.70 11.29
N LYS A 191 -6.38 -2.21 10.13
CA LYS A 191 -7.78 -2.62 9.89
C LYS A 191 -8.15 -3.96 10.52
N LEU A 192 -7.22 -4.92 10.59
CA LEU A 192 -7.45 -6.16 11.35
C LEU A 192 -7.54 -5.94 12.87
N ALA A 193 -7.22 -4.74 13.36
CA ALA A 193 -7.47 -4.37 14.74
C ALA A 193 -8.82 -3.63 14.92
N GLY A 194 -9.60 -3.42 13.86
CA GLY A 194 -10.85 -2.65 13.89
C GLY A 194 -10.65 -1.19 14.27
N LYS A 195 -9.49 -0.62 13.93
CA LYS A 195 -9.08 0.73 14.38
C LYS A 195 -9.33 1.83 13.35
N GLU A 196 -9.65 1.46 12.10
CA GLU A 196 -9.80 2.46 11.04
C GLU A 196 -11.13 3.19 11.19
N ASN A 197 -12.23 2.44 11.26
CA ASN A 197 -13.57 3.00 11.38
C ASN A 197 -14.11 2.85 12.81
N GLN A 198 -13.68 3.77 13.68
CA GLN A 198 -13.98 3.73 15.11
C GLN A 198 -15.47 3.89 15.43
N TYR A 199 -16.28 4.44 14.52
CA TYR A 199 -17.68 4.77 14.77
C TYR A 199 -18.65 3.99 13.88
N SER A 200 -18.32 3.75 12.60
CA SER A 200 -19.17 2.97 11.69
C SER A 200 -18.88 1.46 11.75
N HIS A 201 -17.73 1.06 12.29
CA HIS A 201 -17.26 -0.33 12.34
C HIS A 201 -17.24 -1.03 10.98
N SER A 202 -16.98 -0.27 9.91
CA SER A 202 -16.99 -0.75 8.52
C SER A 202 -15.66 -1.30 8.02
N ASP A 203 -14.69 -1.62 8.90
CA ASP A 203 -13.34 -2.05 8.52
C ASP A 203 -13.32 -3.27 7.58
N LEU A 204 -14.31 -4.18 7.64
CA LEU A 204 -14.41 -5.30 6.69
C LEU A 204 -14.61 -4.84 5.23
N ALA A 205 -15.36 -3.75 5.02
CA ALA A 205 -15.53 -3.15 3.70
C ALA A 205 -14.19 -2.61 3.19
N ASP A 206 -13.43 -1.93 4.06
CA ASP A 206 -12.13 -1.35 3.69
C ASP A 206 -11.06 -2.42 3.46
N ILE A 207 -11.08 -3.50 4.24
CA ILE A 207 -10.20 -4.67 4.02
C ILE A 207 -10.47 -5.24 2.63
N GLN A 208 -11.73 -5.45 2.26
CA GLN A 208 -12.07 -5.91 0.92
C GLN A 208 -11.60 -4.92 -0.16
N ALA A 209 -11.75 -3.62 0.07
CA ALA A 209 -11.35 -2.60 -0.88
C ALA A 209 -9.84 -2.57 -1.08
N ASN A 210 -9.06 -2.62 0.01
CA ASN A 210 -7.60 -2.66 -0.04
C ASN A 210 -7.08 -3.93 -0.74
N VAL A 211 -7.65 -5.12 -0.46
CA VAL A 211 -7.31 -6.35 -1.18
C VAL A 211 -7.64 -6.23 -2.67
N THR A 212 -8.76 -5.59 -3.01
CA THR A 212 -9.15 -5.32 -4.41
C THR A 212 -8.16 -4.38 -5.10
N GLY A 213 -7.75 -3.29 -4.45
CA GLY A 213 -6.77 -2.34 -4.97
C GLY A 213 -5.42 -3.02 -5.26
N SER A 214 -4.97 -3.87 -4.33
CA SER A 214 -3.77 -4.70 -4.51
C SER A 214 -3.89 -5.66 -5.70
N ALA A 215 -5.02 -6.37 -5.81
CA ALA A 215 -5.29 -7.30 -6.91
C ALA A 215 -5.36 -6.60 -8.28
N GLN A 216 -5.91 -5.38 -8.34
CA GLN A 216 -5.98 -4.60 -9.58
C GLN A 216 -4.59 -4.23 -10.11
N ILE A 217 -3.63 -3.88 -9.23
CA ILE A 217 -2.25 -3.64 -9.66
C ILE A 217 -1.66 -4.91 -10.29
N VAL A 218 -1.82 -6.06 -9.62
CA VAL A 218 -1.33 -7.35 -10.13
C VAL A 218 -1.99 -7.70 -11.47
N GLN A 219 -3.29 -7.43 -11.61
CA GLN A 219 -4.04 -7.66 -12.84
C GLN A 219 -3.51 -6.81 -13.99
N GLN A 220 -3.24 -5.52 -13.77
CA GLN A 220 -2.71 -4.64 -14.81
C GLN A 220 -1.29 -5.02 -15.23
N LEU A 221 -0.53 -5.64 -14.33
CA LEU A 221 0.83 -6.10 -14.60
C LEU A 221 0.88 -7.57 -15.06
N ALA A 222 -0.26 -8.25 -15.19
CA ALA A 222 -0.33 -9.70 -15.34
C ALA A 222 0.55 -10.27 -16.47
N ASP A 223 0.63 -9.57 -17.61
CA ASP A 223 1.41 -9.98 -18.78
C ASP A 223 2.93 -9.93 -18.56
N PHE A 224 3.38 -9.19 -17.54
CA PHE A 224 4.80 -9.09 -17.17
C PHE A 224 5.19 -10.05 -16.04
N ILE A 225 4.21 -10.62 -15.33
CA ILE A 225 4.43 -11.53 -14.21
C ILE A 225 4.59 -12.95 -14.76
N PRO A 226 5.62 -13.72 -14.36
CA PRO A 226 5.74 -15.09 -14.84
C PRO A 226 4.57 -15.97 -14.31
N ALA A 227 4.20 -16.97 -15.10
CA ALA A 227 2.90 -17.64 -14.97
C ALA A 227 2.69 -18.33 -13.62
N GLU A 228 3.73 -18.95 -13.08
CA GLU A 228 3.72 -19.62 -11.78
C GLU A 228 3.45 -18.62 -10.64
N GLN A 229 4.16 -17.49 -10.64
CA GLN A 229 3.99 -16.43 -9.64
C GLN A 229 2.61 -15.79 -9.76
N ARG A 230 2.14 -15.55 -10.99
CA ARG A 230 0.78 -15.04 -11.22
C ARG A 230 -0.28 -16.01 -10.68
N ALA A 231 -0.11 -17.31 -10.88
CA ALA A 231 -1.02 -18.31 -10.34
C ALA A 231 -1.02 -18.33 -8.81
N ALA A 232 0.16 -18.24 -8.18
CA ALA A 232 0.28 -18.16 -6.73
C ALA A 232 -0.41 -16.91 -6.14
N LEU A 233 -0.16 -15.73 -6.73
CA LEU A 233 -0.79 -14.48 -6.33
C LEU A 233 -2.33 -14.53 -6.48
N ASN A 234 -2.81 -15.06 -7.61
CA ASN A 234 -4.25 -15.21 -7.86
C ASN A 234 -4.91 -16.15 -6.86
N SER A 235 -4.25 -17.27 -6.53
CA SER A 235 -4.73 -18.22 -5.52
C SER A 235 -4.81 -17.56 -4.13
N GLY A 236 -3.80 -16.78 -3.75
CA GLY A 236 -3.81 -16.05 -2.47
C GLY A 236 -4.96 -15.05 -2.38
N TYR A 237 -5.18 -14.24 -3.43
CA TYR A 237 -6.33 -13.34 -3.47
C TYR A 237 -7.68 -14.08 -3.40
N GLN A 238 -7.83 -15.18 -4.14
CA GLN A 238 -9.05 -16.00 -4.10
C GLN A 238 -9.36 -16.52 -2.70
N GLN A 239 -8.35 -16.98 -1.97
CA GLN A 239 -8.51 -17.46 -0.59
C GLN A 239 -8.91 -16.32 0.35
N ILE A 240 -8.27 -15.15 0.24
CA ILE A 240 -8.62 -13.96 1.04
C ILE A 240 -10.06 -13.54 0.75
N PHE A 241 -10.45 -13.41 -0.52
CA PHE A 241 -11.81 -13.04 -0.91
C PHE A 241 -12.85 -14.07 -0.46
N ALA A 242 -12.52 -15.36 -0.47
CA ALA A 242 -13.43 -16.40 0.01
C ALA A 242 -13.73 -16.29 1.52
N VAL A 243 -12.78 -15.82 2.32
CA VAL A 243 -13.04 -15.50 3.74
C VAL A 243 -13.93 -14.27 3.86
N LEU A 244 -13.60 -13.18 3.16
CA LEU A 244 -14.35 -11.92 3.22
C LEU A 244 -15.80 -12.06 2.71
N GLN A 245 -16.03 -12.91 1.72
CA GLN A 245 -17.35 -13.15 1.13
C GLN A 245 -18.38 -13.65 2.15
N ARG A 246 -17.94 -14.35 3.21
CA ARG A 246 -18.81 -14.83 4.29
C ARG A 246 -19.47 -13.70 5.08
N TYR A 247 -18.86 -12.52 5.05
CA TYR A 247 -19.32 -11.31 5.73
C TYR A 247 -19.96 -10.30 4.78
N GLN A 248 -20.06 -10.64 3.49
CA GLN A 248 -20.66 -9.78 2.49
C GLN A 248 -22.19 -9.80 2.59
N LEU A 249 -22.77 -8.61 2.51
CA LEU A 249 -24.20 -8.34 2.44
C LEU A 249 -24.58 -7.94 1.01
N PRO A 250 -25.88 -7.84 0.69
CA PRO A 250 -26.34 -7.34 -0.61
C PRO A 250 -25.74 -5.97 -0.98
N GLN A 251 -25.68 -5.68 -2.29
CA GLN A 251 -25.14 -4.42 -2.84
C GLN A 251 -23.70 -4.10 -2.40
N ASN A 252 -22.85 -5.13 -2.27
CA ASN A 252 -21.43 -5.02 -1.88
C ASN A 252 -21.21 -4.37 -0.50
N GLN A 253 -22.21 -4.41 0.37
CA GLN A 253 -22.06 -4.04 1.76
C GLN A 253 -21.38 -5.17 2.54
N PHE A 254 -20.88 -4.86 3.73
CA PHE A 254 -20.27 -5.82 4.64
C PHE A 254 -20.89 -5.70 6.03
N GLN A 255 -20.87 -6.80 6.77
CA GLN A 255 -21.19 -6.80 8.18
C GLN A 255 -20.23 -5.90 8.97
N SER A 256 -20.63 -5.52 10.18
CA SER A 256 -19.74 -4.84 11.14
C SER A 256 -18.49 -5.68 11.39
N PHE A 257 -17.34 -5.02 11.57
CA PHE A 257 -16.08 -5.69 11.94
C PHE A 257 -16.23 -6.59 13.18
N SER A 258 -17.13 -6.24 14.10
CA SER A 258 -17.42 -7.06 15.29
C SER A 258 -17.98 -8.46 14.99
N GLN A 259 -18.43 -8.72 13.76
CA GLN A 259 -18.93 -10.03 13.34
C GLN A 259 -17.80 -10.96 12.86
N LEU A 260 -16.59 -10.44 12.61
CA LEU A 260 -15.45 -11.24 12.20
C LEU A 260 -15.10 -12.22 13.33
N SER A 261 -15.24 -13.52 13.05
CA SER A 261 -14.87 -14.56 14.02
C SER A 261 -13.36 -14.58 14.24
N GLN A 262 -12.91 -15.00 15.42
CA GLN A 262 -11.46 -15.13 15.71
C GLN A 262 -10.77 -16.08 14.72
N THR A 263 -11.43 -17.17 14.33
CA THR A 263 -10.88 -18.13 13.35
C THR A 263 -10.66 -17.49 11.99
N ASP A 264 -11.61 -16.70 11.50
CA ASP A 264 -11.45 -16.00 10.22
C ASP A 264 -10.50 -14.81 10.32
N HIS A 265 -10.41 -14.16 11.48
CA HIS A 265 -9.39 -13.14 11.77
C HIS A 265 -7.98 -13.73 11.64
N ASP A 266 -7.70 -14.83 12.34
CA ASP A 266 -6.39 -15.52 12.29
C ASP A 266 -6.09 -16.03 10.87
N SER A 267 -7.12 -16.53 10.16
CA SER A 267 -7.01 -16.96 8.77
C SER A 267 -6.65 -15.80 7.83
N LEU A 268 -7.33 -14.65 7.95
CA LEU A 268 -7.02 -13.44 7.18
C LEU A 268 -5.60 -12.97 7.47
N TYR A 269 -5.20 -12.91 8.74
CA TYR A 269 -3.84 -12.50 9.12
C TYR A 269 -2.77 -13.37 8.44
N SER A 270 -2.93 -14.69 8.48
CA SER A 270 -2.02 -15.64 7.85
C SER A 270 -1.98 -15.47 6.32
N LEU A 271 -3.15 -15.45 5.67
CA LEU A 271 -3.26 -15.31 4.21
C LEU A 271 -2.69 -13.98 3.71
N LEU A 272 -2.99 -12.88 4.39
CA LEU A 272 -2.47 -11.55 4.08
C LEU A 272 -0.95 -11.48 4.26
N SER A 273 -0.41 -12.11 5.31
CA SER A 273 1.04 -12.15 5.54
C SER A 273 1.78 -12.89 4.42
N ILE A 274 1.24 -14.04 4.00
CA ILE A 274 1.79 -14.81 2.87
C ILE A 274 1.71 -14.00 1.58
N GLN A 275 0.54 -13.42 1.28
CA GLN A 275 0.33 -12.64 0.06
C GLN A 275 1.24 -11.40 0.02
N THR A 276 1.42 -10.71 1.14
CA THR A 276 2.34 -9.57 1.28
C THR A 276 3.78 -9.98 0.95
N SER A 277 4.22 -11.13 1.46
CA SER A 277 5.57 -11.66 1.18
C SER A 277 5.78 -11.99 -0.30
N LEU A 278 4.76 -12.53 -0.98
CA LEU A 278 4.82 -12.76 -2.44
C LEU A 278 4.90 -11.44 -3.21
N LEU A 279 4.10 -10.44 -2.85
CA LEU A 279 4.08 -9.12 -3.49
C LEU A 279 5.40 -8.36 -3.27
N ALA A 280 6.03 -8.47 -2.11
CA ALA A 280 7.32 -7.86 -1.82
C ALA A 280 8.45 -8.35 -2.77
N GLN A 281 8.31 -9.56 -3.33
CA GLN A 281 9.25 -10.13 -4.30
C GLN A 281 8.98 -9.67 -5.74
N LEU A 282 7.78 -9.15 -6.02
CA LEU A 282 7.32 -8.86 -7.38
C LEU A 282 8.22 -7.86 -8.09
N ARG A 283 8.68 -6.81 -7.39
CA ARG A 283 9.58 -5.80 -7.98
C ARG A 283 10.88 -6.42 -8.49
N ALA A 284 11.48 -7.31 -7.70
CA ALA A 284 12.72 -8.01 -8.09
C ALA A 284 12.48 -8.95 -9.28
N GLN A 285 11.37 -9.69 -9.27
CA GLN A 285 10.98 -10.60 -10.36
C GLN A 285 10.74 -9.86 -11.69
N LEU A 286 10.16 -8.67 -11.64
CA LEU A 286 9.92 -7.82 -12.82
C LEU A 286 11.19 -7.08 -13.29
N GLY A 287 12.30 -7.20 -12.55
CA GLY A 287 13.55 -6.50 -12.87
C GLY A 287 13.44 -4.97 -12.75
N VAL A 288 12.48 -4.47 -11.97
CA VAL A 288 12.27 -3.04 -11.76
C VAL A 288 13.27 -2.54 -10.71
N ARG A 289 14.17 -1.66 -11.14
CA ARG A 289 15.22 -1.09 -10.30
C ARG A 289 14.72 0.21 -9.66
N VAL A 290 15.26 0.54 -8.49
CA VAL A 290 14.92 1.77 -7.72
C VAL A 290 16.07 2.78 -7.59
N TYR A 291 17.26 2.48 -8.15
CA TYR A 291 18.38 3.43 -8.13
C TYR A 291 19.25 3.31 -9.39
N TYR A 292 19.46 4.42 -10.09
CA TYR A 292 20.39 4.49 -11.21
C TYR A 292 21.81 4.79 -10.73
N LYS A 293 22.80 4.05 -11.23
CA LYS A 293 24.20 4.52 -11.27
C LYS A 293 24.36 5.10 -12.68
N TYR A 294 24.77 6.37 -12.80
CA TYR A 294 25.13 6.94 -14.10
C TYR A 294 26.11 5.99 -14.81
N PRO A 295 25.83 5.53 -16.04
CA PRO A 295 26.85 4.91 -16.87
C PRO A 295 27.85 6.02 -17.20
N HIS A 296 29.10 5.78 -16.82
CA HIS A 296 30.23 6.57 -17.26
C HIS A 296 30.40 6.42 -18.78
#